data_AF-A0A7G2RQY4-F1
#
_entry.id   AF-A0A7G2RQY4-F1
#
_cell.length_a   1.000
_cell.length_b   1.000
_cell.length_c   1.000
_cell.angle_alpha   90.00
_cell.angle_beta   90.00
_cell.angle_gamma   90.00
#
_symmetry.space_group_name_H-M   'P 1'
#
loop_
_entity.id
_entity.type
_entity.pdbx_description
1 polymer ?
#
loop_
_entity_poly.entity_id
_entity_poly.type
_entity_poly.pdbx_seq_one_letter_code
_entity_poly.pdbx_strand_id
1 'polypeptide(L)'
;MLGVLGKILGSGDVISQGMKLIDDMHTSDEEAIAAKSKAKIDLMSAYAPFKIAQRYLALMFGATFLGSYMLVLGMTITGRGDPDAVTKVMEQFTINYAMLIILGFYFGAGTIESIQQRTKK
;
A
#
# COMPACT_ATOMS: atom_id res chain seq x y z
N MET A 1 -10.10 19.20 -8.49
CA MET A 1 -9.54 17.83 -8.47
C MET A 1 -10.31 16.86 -7.57
N LEU A 2 -11.17 17.31 -6.65
CA LEU A 2 -12.10 16.45 -5.90
C LEU A 2 -13.29 15.90 -6.73
N GLY A 3 -13.71 16.63 -7.78
CA GLY A 3 -14.82 16.20 -8.66
C GLY A 3 -14.47 15.12 -9.70
N VAL A 4 -13.19 14.83 -9.93
CA VAL A 4 -12.75 13.77 -10.87
C VAL A 4 -12.72 12.41 -10.16
N LEU A 5 -12.38 12.39 -8.87
CA LEU A 5 -12.48 11.18 -8.03
C LEU A 5 -13.93 10.76 -7.80
N GLY A 6 -14.87 11.72 -7.72
CA GLY A 6 -16.31 11.42 -7.66
C GLY A 6 -16.91 10.83 -8.95
N LYS A 7 -16.25 11.02 -10.10
CA LYS A 7 -16.65 10.37 -11.37
C LYS A 7 -16.09 8.95 -11.53
N ILE A 8 -14.97 8.64 -10.87
CA ILE A 8 -14.34 7.31 -10.92
C ILE A 8 -14.95 6.37 -9.87
N LEU A 9 -15.43 6.90 -8.74
CA LEU A 9 -16.03 6.09 -7.66
C LEU A 9 -17.55 5.91 -7.79
N GLY A 10 -18.17 6.45 -8.85
CA GLY A 10 -19.62 6.47 -9.00
C GLY A 10 -20.25 7.43 -7.99
N SER A 11 -20.97 8.43 -8.49
CA SER A 11 -21.90 9.17 -7.63
C SER A 11 -22.78 8.15 -6.92
N GLY A 12 -23.07 8.35 -5.63
CA GLY A 12 -23.87 7.41 -4.83
C GLY A 12 -25.19 6.98 -5.49
N ASP A 13 -25.69 7.77 -6.45
CA ASP A 13 -26.82 7.45 -7.32
C ASP A 13 -26.60 6.24 -8.26
N VAL A 14 -25.39 6.00 -8.79
CA VAL A 14 -25.13 4.85 -9.68
C VAL A 14 -25.02 3.56 -8.87
N ILE A 15 -24.45 3.63 -7.68
CA ILE A 15 -24.39 2.50 -6.73
C ILE A 15 -25.81 2.20 -6.22
N SER A 16 -26.59 3.23 -5.90
CA SER A 16 -27.99 3.10 -5.46
C SER A 16 -28.90 2.54 -6.55
N GLN A 17 -28.76 3.00 -7.80
CA GLN A 17 -29.51 2.45 -8.94
C GLN A 17 -29.03 1.04 -9.31
N GLY A 18 -27.74 0.73 -9.18
CA GLY A 18 -27.22 -0.62 -9.30
C GLY A 18 -27.79 -1.55 -8.22
N MET A 19 -27.91 -1.08 -6.98
CA MET A 19 -28.52 -1.85 -5.89
C MET A 19 -30.01 -2.13 -6.15
N LYS A 20 -30.76 -1.14 -6.66
CA LYS A 20 -32.18 -1.30 -7.01
C LYS A 20 -32.42 -2.25 -8.18
N LEU A 21 -31.54 -2.24 -9.19
CA LEU A 21 -31.58 -3.20 -10.30
C LEU A 21 -31.25 -4.63 -9.85
N ILE A 22 -30.38 -4.77 -8.85
CA ILE A 22 -30.05 -6.06 -8.21
C ILE A 22 -31.20 -6.56 -7.32
N ASP A 23 -31.97 -5.65 -6.69
CA ASP A 23 -33.14 -5.98 -5.87
C ASP A 23 -34.36 -6.37 -6.72
N ASP A 24 -34.57 -5.71 -7.88
CA ASP A 24 -35.68 -6.00 -8.81
C ASP A 24 -35.48 -7.30 -9.60
N MET A 25 -34.24 -7.75 -9.77
CA MET A 25 -33.95 -9.09 -10.26
C MET A 25 -33.93 -10.05 -9.08
N HIS A 26 -34.98 -10.87 -8.93
CA HIS A 26 -35.03 -11.98 -7.97
C HIS A 26 -33.78 -12.86 -8.09
N THR A 27 -32.74 -12.51 -7.34
CA THR A 27 -31.47 -13.22 -7.31
C THR A 27 -31.62 -14.33 -6.28
N SER A 28 -31.62 -15.56 -6.77
CA SER A 28 -31.31 -16.71 -5.94
C SER A 28 -29.99 -16.43 -5.20
N ASP A 29 -29.85 -16.87 -3.95
CA ASP A 29 -28.69 -16.60 -3.10
C ASP A 29 -27.34 -16.89 -3.82
N GLU A 30 -27.35 -17.83 -4.76
CA GLU A 30 -26.20 -18.21 -5.59
C GLU A 30 -25.72 -17.10 -6.55
N GLU A 31 -26.63 -16.38 -7.22
CA GLU A 31 -26.25 -15.30 -8.15
C GLU A 31 -25.71 -14.07 -7.41
N ALA A 32 -26.29 -13.75 -6.24
CA ALA A 32 -25.80 -12.69 -5.38
C ALA A 32 -24.42 -13.02 -4.78
N ILE A 33 -24.18 -14.29 -4.39
CA ILE A 33 -22.87 -14.77 -3.93
C ILE A 33 -21.85 -14.73 -5.08
N ALA A 34 -22.24 -15.12 -6.29
CA ALA A 34 -21.38 -15.09 -7.47
C ALA A 34 -20.99 -13.65 -7.84
N ALA A 35 -21.94 -12.71 -7.84
CA ALA A 35 -21.68 -11.30 -8.11
C ALA A 35 -20.72 -10.66 -7.09
N LYS A 36 -20.93 -10.92 -5.79
CA LYS A 36 -20.03 -10.45 -4.72
C LYS A 36 -18.63 -11.05 -4.84
N SER A 37 -18.54 -12.33 -5.17
CA SER A 37 -17.26 -13.03 -5.34
C SER A 37 -16.49 -12.50 -6.54
N LYS A 38 -17.18 -12.30 -7.67
CA LYS A 38 -16.62 -11.70 -8.88
C LYS A 38 -16.12 -10.27 -8.64
N ALA A 39 -16.93 -9.43 -7.98
CA ALA A 39 -16.52 -8.07 -7.62
C ALA A 39 -15.26 -8.05 -6.73
N LYS A 40 -15.13 -9.01 -5.79
CA LYS A 40 -13.94 -9.14 -4.95
C LYS A 40 -12.71 -9.59 -5.76
N ILE A 41 -12.88 -10.52 -6.69
CA ILE A 41 -11.81 -10.99 -7.60
C ILE A 41 -11.35 -9.87 -8.53
N ASP A 42 -12.28 -9.12 -9.12
CA ASP A 42 -11.98 -8.00 -10.01
C ASP A 42 -11.24 -6.89 -9.26
N LEU A 43 -11.69 -6.58 -8.03
CA LEU A 43 -10.99 -5.65 -7.13
C LEU A 43 -9.56 -6.12 -6.79
N MET A 44 -9.39 -7.40 -6.45
CA MET A 44 -8.06 -7.95 -6.15
C MET A 44 -7.14 -7.93 -7.36
N SER A 45 -7.68 -8.20 -8.55
CA SER A 45 -6.95 -8.18 -9.82
C SER A 45 -6.51 -6.75 -10.18
N ALA A 46 -7.39 -5.76 -9.99
CA ALA A 46 -7.06 -4.35 -10.16
C ALA A 46 -5.99 -3.85 -9.15
N TYR A 47 -5.92 -4.46 -7.95
CA TYR A 47 -4.93 -4.13 -6.92
C TYR A 47 -3.56 -4.81 -7.10
N ALA A 48 -3.47 -5.87 -7.92
CA ALA A 48 -2.22 -6.62 -8.10
C ALA A 48 -1.05 -5.76 -8.63
N PRO A 49 -1.23 -4.88 -9.64
CA PRO A 49 -0.17 -3.99 -10.11
C PRO A 49 0.36 -3.03 -9.04
N PHE A 50 -0.54 -2.49 -8.21
CA PHE A 50 -0.18 -1.59 -7.11
C PHE A 50 0.71 -2.30 -6.08
N LYS A 51 0.37 -3.55 -5.71
CA LYS A 51 1.20 -4.34 -4.77
C LYS A 51 2.59 -4.64 -5.34
N ILE A 52 2.68 -4.89 -6.64
CA ILE A 52 3.96 -5.11 -7.31
C ILE A 52 4.80 -3.84 -7.28
N ALA A 53 4.22 -2.69 -7.66
CA ALA A 53 4.89 -1.39 -7.59
C ALA A 53 5.36 -1.06 -6.16
N GLN A 54 4.53 -1.32 -5.15
CA GLN A 54 4.87 -1.13 -3.74
C GLN A 54 6.09 -1.97 -3.32
N ARG A 55 6.17 -3.24 -3.76
CA ARG A 55 7.32 -4.11 -3.47
C ARG A 55 8.60 -3.58 -4.12
N TYR A 56 8.52 -3.12 -5.36
CA TYR A 56 9.68 -2.52 -6.04
C TYR A 56 10.14 -1.24 -5.35
N LEU A 57 9.22 -0.36 -4.96
CA LEU A 57 9.56 0.84 -4.18
C LEU A 57 10.23 0.47 -2.85
N ALA A 58 9.65 -0.48 -2.11
CA ALA A 58 10.24 -0.96 -0.85
C ALA A 58 11.65 -1.52 -1.05
N LEU A 59 11.89 -2.28 -2.13
CA LEU A 59 13.20 -2.84 -2.44
C LEU A 59 14.21 -1.76 -2.84
N MET A 60 13.83 -0.81 -3.71
CA MET A 60 14.73 0.26 -4.15
C MET A 60 15.15 1.19 -3.01
N PHE A 61 14.17 1.69 -2.23
CA PHE A 61 14.46 2.56 -1.09
C PHE A 61 15.14 1.81 0.05
N GLY A 62 14.68 0.59 0.36
CA GLY A 62 15.27 -0.26 1.38
C GLY A 62 16.72 -0.64 1.06
N ALA A 63 17.01 -1.06 -0.16
CA ALA A 63 18.37 -1.39 -0.59
C ALA A 63 19.28 -0.16 -0.57
N THR A 64 18.79 1.00 -1.03
CA THR A 64 19.55 2.26 -0.99
C THR A 64 19.85 2.67 0.46
N PHE A 65 18.85 2.60 1.35
CA PHE A 65 19.02 2.93 2.76
C PHE A 65 20.03 2.01 3.44
N LEU A 66 19.87 0.69 3.29
CA LEU A 66 20.78 -0.29 3.89
C LEU A 66 22.20 -0.19 3.31
N GLY A 67 22.32 0.03 2.00
CA GLY A 67 23.61 0.22 1.34
C GLY A 67 24.35 1.44 1.88
N SER A 68 23.67 2.59 1.96
CA SER A 68 24.24 3.81 2.53
C SER A 68 24.56 3.65 4.01
N TYR A 69 23.72 2.96 4.78
CA TYR A 69 23.98 2.66 6.19
C TYR A 69 25.27 1.84 6.38
N MET A 70 25.42 0.75 5.62
CA MET A 70 26.62 -0.09 5.68
C MET A 70 27.87 0.65 5.23
N LEU A 71 27.74 1.52 4.21
CA LEU A 71 28.84 2.37 3.72
C LEU A 71 29.27 3.39 4.78
N VAL A 72 28.32 4.13 5.38
CA VAL A 72 28.58 5.08 6.46
C VAL A 72 29.24 4.38 7.65
N LEU A 73 28.72 3.22 8.05
CA LEU A 73 29.28 2.43 9.15
C LEU A 73 30.71 1.96 8.84
N GLY A 74 30.97 1.50 7.63
CA GLY A 74 32.30 1.12 7.16
C GLY A 74 33.29 2.30 7.16
N MET A 75 32.87 3.47 6.69
CA MET A 75 33.70 4.68 6.69
C MET A 75 34.04 5.12 8.12
N THR A 76 33.06 5.10 9.03
CA THR A 76 33.25 5.45 10.43
C THR A 76 34.22 4.50 11.13
N ILE A 77 34.12 3.19 10.91
CA ILE A 77 35.00 2.19 11.54
C ILE A 77 36.42 2.27 10.98
N THR A 78 36.56 2.46 9.67
CA THR A 78 37.87 2.46 9.01
C THR A 78 38.59 3.80 9.10
N GLY A 79 37.91 4.86 9.54
CA GLY A 79 38.42 6.24 9.55
C GLY A 79 38.70 6.78 8.14
N ARG A 80 38.11 6.17 7.10
CA ARG A 80 38.31 6.56 5.70
C ARG A 80 36.99 7.00 5.10
N GLY A 81 37.02 8.13 4.39
CA GLY A 81 35.83 8.73 3.77
C GLY A 81 35.19 9.80 4.65
N ASP A 82 34.02 10.26 4.22
CA ASP A 82 33.26 11.34 4.86
C ASP A 82 31.82 10.86 5.14
N PRO A 83 31.58 10.25 6.33
CA PRO A 83 30.25 9.85 6.79
C PRO A 83 29.22 10.98 6.76
N ASP A 84 29.64 12.21 7.06
CA ASP A 84 28.75 13.36 7.17
C ASP A 84 28.25 13.79 5.79
N ALA A 85 29.12 13.80 4.79
CA ALA A 85 28.73 14.08 3.41
C ALA A 85 27.67 13.10 2.88
N VAL A 86 27.83 11.80 3.14
CA VAL A 86 26.86 10.78 2.70
C VAL A 86 25.53 10.92 3.45
N THR A 87 25.59 11.14 4.77
CA THR A 87 24.39 11.34 5.59
C THR A 87 23.59 12.55 5.13
N LYS A 88 24.26 13.65 4.76
CA LYS A 88 23.63 14.86 4.24
C LYS A 88 22.88 14.63 2.92
N VAL A 89 23.44 13.81 2.03
CA VAL A 89 22.75 13.40 0.79
C VAL A 89 21.50 12.59 1.13
N MET A 90 21.58 11.65 2.08
CA MET A 90 20.41 10.87 2.52
C MET A 90 19.30 11.74 3.09
N GLU A 91 19.66 12.77 3.87
CA GLU A 91 18.73 13.75 4.43
C GLU A 91 18.08 14.61 3.35
N GLN A 92 18.85 15.08 2.36
CA GLN A 92 18.34 15.90 1.26
C GLN A 92 17.27 15.16 0.43
N PHE A 93 17.45 13.86 0.20
CA PHE A 93 16.46 13.02 -0.47
C PHE A 93 15.37 12.51 0.47
N THR A 94 15.38 12.91 1.74
CA THR A 94 14.39 12.53 2.77
C THR A 94 14.20 11.01 2.90
N ILE A 95 15.26 10.24 2.63
CA ILE A 95 15.19 8.77 2.56
C ILE A 95 14.70 8.18 3.88
N ASN A 96 15.05 8.80 5.00
CA ASN A 96 14.60 8.39 6.34
C ASN A 96 13.07 8.41 6.47
N TYR A 97 12.40 9.43 5.94
CA TYR A 97 10.94 9.53 5.96
C TYR A 97 10.29 8.51 5.03
N ALA A 98 10.83 8.32 3.83
CA ALA A 98 10.36 7.30 2.90
C ALA A 98 10.45 5.89 3.53
N MET A 99 11.56 5.59 4.22
CA MET A 99 11.74 4.34 4.95
C MET A 99 10.77 4.17 6.10
N LEU A 100 10.55 5.21 6.91
CA LEU A 100 9.58 5.14 8.01
C LEU A 100 8.17 4.86 7.49
N ILE A 101 7.77 5.49 6.39
CA ILE A 101 6.47 5.23 5.74
C ILE A 101 6.39 3.79 5.24
N ILE A 102 7.41 3.31 4.52
CA ILE A 102 7.44 1.93 3.99
C ILE A 102 7.36 0.91 5.12
N LEU A 103 8.16 1.06 6.17
CA LEU A 103 8.13 0.19 7.35
C LEU A 103 6.79 0.28 8.08
N GLY A 104 6.25 1.49 8.22
CA GLY A 104 4.94 1.74 8.82
C GLY A 104 3.82 1.04 8.07
N PHE A 105 3.81 1.04 6.74
CA PHE A 105 2.83 0.29 5.96
C PHE A 105 3.06 -1.23 6.04
N TYR A 106 4.32 -1.68 5.99
CA TYR A 106 4.65 -3.10 6.01
C TYR A 106 4.30 -3.76 7.35
N PHE A 107 4.68 -3.15 8.47
CA PHE A 107 4.39 -3.66 9.82
C PHE A 107 3.02 -3.21 10.34
N GLY A 108 2.51 -2.06 9.89
CA GLY A 108 1.21 -1.53 10.30
C GLY A 108 0.05 -2.38 9.80
N ALA A 109 0.13 -2.90 8.56
CA ALA A 109 -0.85 -3.85 8.05
C ALA A 109 -0.93 -5.11 8.94
N GLY A 110 0.22 -5.70 9.29
CA GLY A 110 0.29 -6.86 10.18
C GLY A 110 -0.22 -6.58 11.60
N THR A 111 0.02 -5.37 12.11
CA THR A 111 -0.50 -4.92 13.42
C THR A 111 -2.02 -4.83 13.42
N ILE A 112 -2.61 -4.23 12.39
CA ILE A 112 -4.07 -4.11 12.24
C ILE A 112 -4.72 -5.49 12.12
N GLU A 113 -4.15 -6.37 11.29
CA GLU A 113 -4.64 -7.75 11.14
C GLU A 113 -4.61 -8.52 12.48
N SER A 114 -3.52 -8.36 13.24
CA SER A 114 -3.37 -9.02 14.56
C SER A 114 -4.41 -8.54 15.58
N ILE A 115 -4.73 -7.24 15.58
CA ILE A 115 -5.77 -6.69 16.46
C ILE A 115 -7.16 -7.22 16.05
N GLN A 116 -7.48 -7.19 14.76
CA GLN A 116 -8.78 -7.66 14.26
C GLN A 116 -9.03 -9.15 14.55
N GLN A 117 -7.99 -9.99 14.48
CA GLN A 117 -8.09 -11.41 14.83
C GLN A 117 -8.34 -11.64 16.33
N ARG A 118 -7.81 -10.78 17.20
CA ARG A 118 -8.07 -10.84 18.65
C ARG A 118 -9.50 -10.41 18.99
N THR A 119 -10.06 -9.44 18.27
CA THR A 119 -11.44 -8.97 18.51
C THR A 119 -12.51 -9.91 17.95
N LYS A 120 -12.15 -10.76 16.97
CA LYS A 120 -13.04 -11.80 16.42
C LYS A 120 -13.03 -13.12 17.20
N LYS A 121 -12.10 -13.28 18.14
CA LYS A 121 -12.09 -14.38 19.13
C LYS A 121 -12.85 -13.98 20.37
#